data_AF-K0SRP3-F1
#
_entry.id   AF-K0SRP3-F1
#
_cell.length_a   1.000
_cell.length_b   1.000
_cell.length_c   1.000
_cell.angle_alpha   90.00
_cell.angle_beta   90.00
_cell.angle_gamma   90.00
#
_symmetry.space_group_name_H-M   'P 1'
#
loop_
_entity.id
_entity.type
_entity.pdbx_description
1 polymer ?
#
loop_
_entity_poly.entity_id
_entity_poly.type
_entity_poly.pdbx_seq_one_letter_code
_entity_poly.pdbx_strand_id
1 'polypeptide(L)'
;MQSLFDPRLYSAWEDGNFLDVADDETLVDNGALRRIYDENAEDVVGMWLSDEDFIDYDEVDYAPIGDLKLKSTSVNEMAVRQGRTKQQQGGGSTVPGSFSIQDIYHAPADDQLPPREVSQYTIIDAMGEVEVFQETFALLVYDPPNDRFVGLYSRTQKWAAGNDKLWKSYKSFCRILRKTFPERFTPQNDELVIAMSGGDYPHVKLDKLPHLDGVAPVLMFGSAFRDPNVYKNMITMPMPHILHLYCMEHYATYGTVCSQMSNSENGADSRAKHFRKWDKLKAIVLSEEAVVEVNRFHLTKRPEPWADMRFSSFFSGRKVPTVGNPTYSVWEEVGIATGDGMSLDELSLYRYHIDLGGGGGTTWTGTIEKLLMPGLLMHHLTPTADYIHEWIKPWEHYVPVSSHLRDLKQKFRWAEAHPNQAKRMSYRATQLARYLGSEEGYAELFERSIVEPARRVIDAYQPISATHPGMTWQQLVQSHDRSFSPVIECMRHGTCSQIREPEVREWQRGHGRMKCQDWPGGHTLGLRRFCDDEQSKGRSI
;
A
#
# COMPACT_ATOMS: atom_id res chain seq x y z
N MET A 1 11.33 20.90 18.15
CA MET A 1 10.30 21.75 17.52
C MET A 1 10.35 23.25 17.88
N GLN A 2 10.98 23.73 18.97
CA GLN A 2 10.99 25.20 19.26
C GLN A 2 11.73 26.08 18.23
N SER A 3 12.58 25.51 17.36
CA SER A 3 13.28 26.24 16.29
C SER A 3 12.54 26.30 14.95
N LEU A 4 11.47 25.52 14.75
CA LEU A 4 10.64 25.52 13.53
C LEU A 4 9.48 26.56 13.62
N PHE A 5 9.41 27.30 14.72
CA PHE A 5 8.38 28.32 14.97
C PHE A 5 9.01 29.69 15.16
N ASP A 6 9.71 30.19 14.13
CA ASP A 6 9.92 31.63 14.02
C ASP A 6 8.75 32.26 13.24
N PRO A 7 7.92 33.12 13.85
CA PRO A 7 6.89 33.88 13.14
C PRO A 7 7.43 34.70 11.96
N ARG A 8 8.74 34.94 11.90
CA ARG A 8 9.45 35.63 10.79
C ARG A 8 9.68 34.74 9.56
N LEU A 9 9.49 33.42 9.63
CA LEU A 9 9.50 32.56 8.44
C LEU A 9 8.19 32.64 7.64
N TYR A 10 7.11 33.16 8.25
CA TYR A 10 5.84 33.42 7.56
C TYR A 10 5.81 34.73 6.77
N SER A 11 6.76 35.65 6.98
CA SER A 11 6.84 36.94 6.26
C SER A 11 7.54 36.86 4.91
N ALA A 12 8.26 35.77 4.60
CA ALA A 12 8.94 35.59 3.30
C ALA A 12 7.97 35.38 2.11
N TRP A 13 6.67 35.25 2.36
CA TRP A 13 5.62 35.13 1.35
C TRP A 13 5.01 36.47 0.93
N GLU A 14 5.29 37.57 1.64
CA GLU A 14 4.65 38.89 1.42
C GLU A 14 5.33 39.74 0.34
N ASP A 15 6.59 39.46 -0.02
CA ASP A 15 7.37 40.29 -0.95
C ASP A 15 7.20 39.91 -2.44
N GLY A 16 6.14 39.17 -2.78
CA GLY A 16 5.84 38.66 -4.12
C GLY A 16 5.51 39.72 -5.17
N ASN A 17 6.52 40.43 -5.67
CA ASN A 17 6.45 41.16 -6.93
C ASN A 17 6.73 40.20 -8.09
N PHE A 18 5.68 39.67 -8.73
CA PHE A 18 5.82 38.93 -9.99
C PHE A 18 5.11 39.64 -11.15
N LEU A 19 5.88 39.78 -12.22
CA LEU A 19 5.50 40.32 -13.52
C LEU A 19 4.48 39.40 -14.19
N ASP A 20 3.41 40.02 -14.72
CA ASP A 20 2.55 39.42 -15.73
C ASP A 20 3.40 39.02 -16.94
N VAL A 21 3.48 37.72 -17.22
CA VAL A 21 3.93 37.23 -18.54
C VAL A 21 2.70 36.67 -19.22
N ALA A 22 2.21 37.44 -20.18
CA ALA A 22 1.06 37.09 -21.01
C ALA A 22 1.26 35.76 -21.74
N ASP A 23 0.16 35.02 -21.83
CA ASP A 23 0.00 33.75 -22.53
C ASP A 23 0.40 33.82 -24.00
N ASP A 24 1.13 32.82 -24.47
CA ASP A 24 1.08 32.37 -25.87
C ASP A 24 0.92 30.84 -25.88
N GLU A 25 -0.30 30.40 -26.16
CA GLU A 25 -0.69 29.00 -26.30
C GLU A 25 -0.06 28.40 -27.57
N THR A 26 1.10 27.77 -27.43
CA THR A 26 1.54 26.75 -28.38
C THR A 26 1.87 25.45 -27.64
N LEU A 27 0.89 24.55 -27.59
CA LEU A 27 1.05 23.15 -27.19
C LEU A 27 2.10 22.52 -28.11
N VAL A 28 3.31 22.29 -27.59
CA VAL A 28 4.33 21.50 -28.30
C VAL A 28 4.13 20.04 -27.94
N ASP A 29 3.70 19.28 -28.95
CA ASP A 29 3.56 17.82 -28.95
C ASP A 29 4.93 17.13 -28.78
N ASN A 30 5.23 16.65 -27.56
CA ASN A 30 6.31 15.69 -27.29
C ASN A 30 5.92 14.27 -27.75
N GLY A 31 5.36 14.16 -28.95
CA GLY A 31 4.71 12.94 -29.46
C GLY A 31 5.64 11.73 -29.55
N ALA A 32 6.96 11.87 -29.46
CA ALA A 32 7.88 10.73 -29.46
C ALA A 32 7.88 9.95 -28.13
N LEU A 33 7.97 10.63 -26.98
CA LEU A 33 7.87 10.00 -25.65
C LEU A 33 6.45 9.50 -25.38
N ARG A 34 5.44 10.26 -25.85
CA ARG A 34 4.03 9.92 -25.71
C ARG A 34 3.60 8.73 -26.59
N ARG A 35 4.14 8.60 -27.82
CA ARG A 35 3.91 7.42 -28.69
C ARG A 35 4.59 6.16 -28.17
N ILE A 36 5.83 6.24 -27.66
CA ILE A 36 6.49 5.09 -27.00
C ILE A 36 5.64 4.59 -25.82
N TYR A 37 4.99 5.51 -25.11
CA TYR A 37 4.10 5.25 -23.98
C TYR A 37 2.74 4.65 -24.39
N ASP A 38 2.08 5.18 -25.43
CA ASP A 38 0.77 4.70 -25.88
C ASP A 38 0.85 3.38 -26.67
N GLU A 39 1.96 3.11 -27.37
CA GLU A 39 2.12 1.92 -28.24
C GLU A 39 2.66 0.67 -27.50
N ASN A 40 3.28 0.81 -26.32
CA ASN A 40 3.89 -0.32 -25.58
C ASN A 40 3.25 -0.59 -24.20
N ALA A 41 2.09 0.01 -23.93
CA ALA A 41 1.40 -0.16 -22.65
C ALA A 41 0.91 -1.60 -22.40
N GLU A 42 0.72 -2.43 -23.43
CA GLU A 42 0.28 -3.83 -23.28
C GLU A 42 1.45 -4.83 -23.11
N ASP A 43 2.52 -4.69 -23.90
CA ASP A 43 3.63 -5.66 -23.91
C ASP A 43 4.52 -5.59 -22.66
N VAL A 44 4.55 -4.45 -21.97
CA VAL A 44 5.31 -4.27 -20.72
C VAL A 44 4.48 -4.63 -19.49
N VAL A 45 3.16 -4.85 -19.61
CA VAL A 45 2.28 -5.24 -18.49
C VAL A 45 2.48 -6.71 -18.08
N GLY A 46 2.88 -7.58 -19.01
CA GLY A 46 3.11 -9.00 -18.73
C GLY A 46 4.44 -9.32 -18.02
N MET A 47 5.42 -8.42 -18.04
CA MET A 47 6.80 -8.70 -17.61
C MET A 47 7.12 -8.40 -16.13
N TRP A 48 6.21 -7.73 -15.40
CA TRP A 48 6.47 -7.23 -14.03
C TRP A 48 5.47 -7.72 -12.99
N LEU A 49 4.69 -8.76 -13.32
CA LEU A 49 3.70 -9.40 -12.43
C LEU A 49 4.24 -10.63 -11.68
N SER A 50 5.49 -10.99 -11.92
CA SER A 50 6.21 -12.03 -11.17
C SER A 50 7.52 -11.41 -10.73
N ASP A 51 7.71 -11.13 -9.45
CA ASP A 51 9.01 -11.02 -8.79
C ASP A 51 8.76 -10.63 -7.31
N GLU A 52 8.61 -11.64 -6.45
CA GLU A 52 8.85 -11.48 -5.01
C GLU A 52 10.02 -12.39 -4.63
N ASP A 53 11.22 -11.80 -4.52
CA ASP A 53 12.38 -12.49 -3.97
C ASP A 53 12.44 -12.36 -2.44
N PHE A 54 12.70 -13.50 -1.81
CA PHE A 54 12.63 -13.80 -0.38
C PHE A 54 13.89 -13.34 0.38
N ILE A 55 13.73 -12.77 1.58
CA ILE A 55 14.73 -12.86 2.66
C ILE A 55 14.01 -13.14 3.98
N ASP A 56 14.42 -14.24 4.62
CA ASP A 56 13.99 -14.73 5.93
C ASP A 56 14.75 -13.98 7.03
N TYR A 57 14.05 -13.50 8.08
CA TYR A 57 14.69 -12.85 9.23
C TYR A 57 14.08 -13.37 10.54
N ASP A 58 14.57 -14.53 10.98
CA ASP A 58 14.57 -14.90 12.39
C ASP A 58 15.93 -14.46 13.00
N GLU A 59 15.85 -13.81 14.16
CA GLU A 59 16.93 -13.48 15.12
C GLU A 59 18.17 -12.70 14.61
N VAL A 60 18.33 -11.43 15.00
CA VAL A 60 19.69 -10.90 15.28
C VAL A 60 19.69 -9.83 16.38
N ASP A 61 20.42 -10.14 17.45
CA ASP A 61 20.90 -9.24 18.50
C ASP A 61 21.86 -8.16 17.98
N TYR A 62 21.91 -7.02 18.68
CA TYR A 62 22.76 -5.87 18.37
C TYR A 62 24.27 -6.15 18.57
N ALA A 63 25.10 -5.96 17.52
CA ALA A 63 26.53 -5.62 17.64
C ALA A 63 27.11 -4.99 16.34
N PRO A 64 28.17 -4.14 16.41
CA PRO A 64 28.50 -3.15 15.38
C PRO A 64 29.41 -3.65 14.23
N ILE A 65 29.23 -3.04 13.07
CA ILE A 65 29.87 -3.33 11.78
C ILE A 65 31.34 -2.87 11.77
N GLY A 66 32.24 -3.81 11.44
CA GLY A 66 33.62 -3.55 11.05
C GLY A 66 33.85 -3.79 9.55
N ASP A 67 34.69 -2.92 8.97
CA ASP A 67 35.12 -2.75 7.59
C ASP A 67 35.19 -3.99 6.68
N LEU A 68 34.71 -3.86 5.42
CA LEU A 68 35.15 -4.70 4.31
C LEU A 68 35.17 -3.95 2.96
N LYS A 69 36.35 -4.02 2.32
CA LYS A 69 36.79 -3.29 1.12
C LYS A 69 36.24 -3.92 -0.17
N LEU A 70 35.79 -3.05 -1.08
CA LEU A 70 35.42 -3.35 -2.47
C LEU A 70 36.65 -3.74 -3.33
N LYS A 71 36.45 -4.70 -4.24
CA LYS A 71 37.29 -4.88 -5.44
C LYS A 71 36.42 -4.80 -6.69
N SER A 72 36.84 -3.94 -7.61
CA SER A 72 36.28 -3.67 -8.93
C SER A 72 36.68 -4.73 -9.95
N THR A 73 35.78 -5.03 -10.90
CA THR A 73 36.17 -5.60 -12.20
C THR A 73 35.29 -5.07 -13.33
N SER A 74 35.93 -4.93 -14.49
CA SER A 74 35.61 -4.14 -15.67
C SER A 74 34.49 -4.65 -16.58
N VAL A 75 33.89 -3.69 -17.30
CA VAL A 75 32.88 -3.82 -18.35
C VAL A 75 33.53 -4.04 -19.73
N ASN A 76 32.94 -4.91 -20.55
CA ASN A 76 33.01 -5.00 -22.03
C ASN A 76 32.01 -6.11 -22.44
N GLU A 77 31.15 -6.08 -23.46
CA GLU A 77 30.91 -5.24 -24.64
C GLU A 77 29.41 -5.37 -25.02
N MET A 78 28.82 -4.32 -25.58
CA MET A 78 27.48 -4.32 -26.20
C MET A 78 27.55 -4.87 -27.64
N ALA A 79 26.61 -5.75 -28.00
CA ALA A 79 26.32 -6.08 -29.39
C ALA A 79 24.84 -5.87 -29.70
N VAL A 80 24.58 -4.81 -30.45
CA VAL A 80 23.32 -4.43 -31.07
C VAL A 80 22.83 -5.53 -32.02
N ARG A 81 21.59 -5.99 -31.87
CA ARG A 81 20.88 -6.74 -32.93
C ARG A 81 19.49 -6.17 -33.16
N GLN A 82 19.36 -5.56 -34.34
CA GLN A 82 18.11 -5.16 -34.97
C GLN A 82 17.24 -6.39 -35.26
N GLY A 83 15.97 -6.34 -34.87
CA GLY A 83 14.97 -7.38 -35.09
C GLY A 83 13.66 -6.81 -35.63
N ARG A 84 13.48 -6.97 -36.94
CA ARG A 84 12.31 -6.69 -37.80
C ARG A 84 10.93 -6.77 -37.14
N THR A 85 10.15 -5.71 -37.35
CA THR A 85 8.68 -5.65 -37.23
C THR A 85 8.01 -6.65 -38.18
N LYS A 86 7.09 -7.45 -37.65
CA LYS A 86 6.04 -8.11 -38.44
C LYS A 86 4.69 -7.53 -38.01
N GLN A 87 4.05 -6.84 -38.95
CA GLN A 87 2.63 -6.50 -38.90
C GLN A 87 1.81 -7.79 -38.78
N GLN A 88 0.92 -7.86 -37.79
CA GLN A 88 -0.26 -8.72 -37.87
C GLN A 88 -1.50 -7.85 -37.75
N GLN A 89 -2.32 -7.95 -38.80
CA GLN A 89 -3.57 -7.22 -39.02
C GLN A 89 -4.70 -7.78 -38.15
N GLY A 90 -5.65 -6.89 -37.85
CA GLY A 90 -6.78 -7.09 -36.95
C GLY A 90 -7.72 -8.24 -37.27
N GLY A 91 -8.29 -8.76 -36.19
CA GLY A 91 -9.44 -9.65 -36.15
C GLY A 91 -10.10 -9.51 -34.78
N GLY A 92 -10.88 -8.44 -34.60
CA GLY A 92 -11.58 -8.16 -33.35
C GLY A 92 -12.67 -9.18 -33.06
N SER A 93 -12.59 -9.83 -31.91
CA SER A 93 -13.70 -10.54 -31.27
C SER A 93 -13.77 -10.05 -29.82
N THR A 94 -14.67 -9.12 -29.55
CA THR A 94 -14.94 -8.62 -28.19
C THR A 94 -15.75 -9.68 -27.44
N VAL A 95 -15.11 -10.32 -26.45
CA VAL A 95 -15.82 -11.11 -25.44
C VAL A 95 -16.55 -10.12 -24.51
N PRO A 96 -17.88 -10.22 -24.31
CA PRO A 96 -18.56 -9.42 -23.31
C PRO A 96 -18.14 -9.87 -21.90
N GLY A 97 -17.64 -8.95 -21.07
CA GLY A 97 -17.66 -9.11 -19.61
C GLY A 97 -16.35 -9.39 -18.86
N SER A 98 -15.17 -9.01 -19.37
CA SER A 98 -13.97 -9.01 -18.53
C SER A 98 -13.81 -7.67 -17.81
N PHE A 99 -13.98 -7.66 -16.48
CA PHE A 99 -13.62 -6.53 -15.64
C PHE A 99 -12.11 -6.31 -15.71
N SER A 100 -11.66 -5.11 -16.07
CA SER A 100 -10.26 -4.79 -16.34
C SER A 100 -9.62 -4.02 -15.18
N ILE A 101 -8.28 -4.01 -15.15
CA ILE A 101 -7.52 -3.15 -14.22
C ILE A 101 -7.87 -1.67 -14.47
N GLN A 102 -8.12 -1.27 -15.71
CA GLN A 102 -8.49 0.10 -16.07
C GLN A 102 -9.82 0.50 -15.42
N ASP A 103 -10.79 -0.40 -15.31
CA ASP A 103 -12.06 -0.14 -14.63
C ASP A 103 -11.85 0.20 -13.15
N ILE A 104 -10.87 -0.46 -12.50
CA ILE A 104 -10.44 -0.14 -11.13
C ILE A 104 -9.84 1.28 -11.07
N TYR A 105 -9.03 1.67 -12.06
CA TYR A 105 -8.38 2.99 -12.15
C TYR A 105 -9.30 4.15 -12.55
N HIS A 106 -10.49 3.87 -13.06
CA HIS A 106 -11.49 4.85 -13.48
C HIS A 106 -12.62 5.08 -12.46
N ALA A 107 -12.55 4.41 -11.29
CA ALA A 107 -13.49 4.63 -10.21
C ALA A 107 -13.58 6.13 -9.82
N PRO A 108 -14.80 6.70 -9.68
CA PRO A 108 -14.98 8.09 -9.30
C PRO A 108 -14.41 8.33 -7.90
N ALA A 109 -13.67 9.44 -7.76
CA ALA A 109 -13.10 9.90 -6.50
C ALA A 109 -14.13 10.58 -5.58
N ASP A 110 -15.38 10.12 -5.61
CA ASP A 110 -16.45 10.73 -4.84
C ASP A 110 -16.45 10.13 -3.43
N ASP A 111 -15.86 10.87 -2.49
CA ASP A 111 -15.74 10.50 -1.07
C ASP A 111 -17.07 10.67 -0.29
N GLN A 112 -18.21 10.90 -0.96
CA GLN A 112 -19.55 10.91 -0.34
C GLN A 112 -20.25 9.55 -0.36
N LEU A 113 -19.51 8.46 -0.45
CA LEU A 113 -20.11 7.14 -0.38
C LEU A 113 -20.59 6.87 1.06
N PRO A 114 -21.84 6.41 1.25
CA PRO A 114 -22.35 6.09 2.58
C PRO A 114 -21.49 4.99 3.23
N PRO A 115 -21.43 4.93 4.57
CA PRO A 115 -20.73 3.85 5.27
C PRO A 115 -21.18 2.49 4.73
N ARG A 116 -20.23 1.61 4.42
CA ARG A 116 -20.55 0.27 3.89
C ARG A 116 -21.46 -0.46 4.87
N GLU A 117 -22.68 -0.78 4.45
CA GLU A 117 -23.63 -1.52 5.29
C GLU A 117 -23.14 -2.96 5.50
N VAL A 118 -23.24 -3.45 6.74
CA VAL A 118 -22.86 -4.81 7.07
C VAL A 118 -24.11 -5.68 7.07
N SER A 119 -24.17 -6.66 6.18
CA SER A 119 -25.24 -7.65 6.13
C SER A 119 -25.09 -8.66 7.26
N GLN A 120 -26.23 -9.19 7.75
CA GLN A 120 -26.22 -10.36 8.63
C GLN A 120 -25.54 -11.53 7.91
N TYR A 121 -24.66 -12.25 8.61
CA TYR A 121 -23.84 -13.29 7.98
C TYR A 121 -23.53 -14.45 8.94
N THR A 122 -23.19 -15.60 8.37
CA THR A 122 -22.84 -16.84 9.07
C THR A 122 -21.37 -17.21 8.83
N ILE A 123 -20.89 -18.25 9.50
CA ILE A 123 -19.58 -18.83 9.21
C ILE A 123 -19.45 -19.35 7.77
N ILE A 124 -20.53 -19.84 7.16
CA ILE A 124 -20.51 -20.31 5.76
C ILE A 124 -20.30 -19.15 4.80
N ASP A 125 -20.97 -18.02 5.04
CA ASP A 125 -20.79 -16.79 4.28
C ASP A 125 -19.34 -16.30 4.39
N ALA A 126 -18.79 -16.29 5.61
CA ALA A 126 -17.40 -15.88 5.84
C ALA A 126 -16.39 -16.81 5.16
N MET A 127 -16.63 -18.13 5.16
CA MET A 127 -15.80 -19.09 4.44
C MET A 127 -15.85 -18.87 2.93
N GLY A 128 -17.01 -18.50 2.37
CA GLY A 128 -17.19 -18.27 0.93
C GLY A 128 -16.36 -17.12 0.36
N GLU A 129 -16.09 -16.08 1.15
CA GLU A 129 -15.30 -14.91 0.72
C GLU A 129 -13.87 -15.30 0.27
N VAL A 130 -13.33 -16.43 0.73
CA VAL A 130 -11.99 -16.93 0.35
C VAL A 130 -11.84 -17.12 -1.16
N GLU A 131 -12.92 -17.39 -1.88
CA GLU A 131 -12.88 -17.65 -3.32
C GLU A 131 -12.32 -16.47 -4.12
N VAL A 132 -12.52 -15.25 -3.60
CA VAL A 132 -12.09 -14.00 -4.20
C VAL A 132 -10.58 -13.77 -4.04
N PHE A 133 -9.97 -14.33 -2.99
CA PHE A 133 -8.58 -14.06 -2.64
C PHE A 133 -7.60 -15.08 -3.23
N GLN A 134 -6.45 -14.59 -3.70
CA GLN A 134 -5.32 -15.43 -4.11
C GLN A 134 -4.52 -15.92 -2.88
N GLU A 135 -4.36 -15.03 -1.91
CA GLU A 135 -3.55 -15.19 -0.70
C GLU A 135 -3.97 -14.15 0.36
N THR A 136 -3.37 -14.19 1.55
CA THR A 136 -3.59 -13.21 2.63
C THR A 136 -5.04 -13.08 3.12
N PHE A 137 -5.79 -14.18 3.15
CA PHE A 137 -7.12 -14.24 3.75
C PHE A 137 -7.16 -15.28 4.88
N ALA A 138 -7.85 -14.98 5.97
CA ALA A 138 -8.04 -15.91 7.07
C ALA A 138 -9.36 -15.64 7.79
N LEU A 139 -9.85 -16.65 8.50
CA LEU A 139 -10.96 -16.50 9.44
C LEU A 139 -10.40 -16.35 10.85
N LEU A 140 -10.88 -15.34 11.56
CA LEU A 140 -10.72 -15.17 13.00
C LEU A 140 -11.90 -15.81 13.70
N VAL A 141 -11.65 -16.89 14.44
CA VAL A 141 -12.70 -17.60 15.20
C VAL A 141 -12.49 -17.35 16.68
N TYR A 142 -13.47 -16.81 17.40
CA TYR A 142 -13.51 -16.91 18.86
C TYR A 142 -14.07 -18.28 19.25
N ASP A 143 -13.36 -19.02 20.09
CA ASP A 143 -13.69 -20.37 20.56
C ASP A 143 -14.03 -20.32 22.06
N PRO A 144 -15.32 -20.12 22.44
CA PRO A 144 -15.71 -19.88 23.82
C PRO A 144 -15.31 -20.99 24.81
N PRO A 145 -15.48 -22.30 24.49
CA PRO A 145 -15.12 -23.38 25.42
C PRO A 145 -13.66 -23.37 25.87
N ASN A 146 -12.75 -22.88 25.01
CA ASN A 146 -11.32 -22.80 25.28
C ASN A 146 -10.84 -21.38 25.60
N ASP A 147 -11.75 -20.39 25.63
CA ASP A 147 -11.48 -18.96 25.78
C ASP A 147 -10.27 -18.48 24.97
N ARG A 148 -10.29 -18.77 23.67
CA ARG A 148 -9.19 -18.40 22.76
C ARG A 148 -9.72 -17.93 21.41
N PHE A 149 -8.86 -17.23 20.68
CA PHE A 149 -9.07 -17.03 19.25
C PHE A 149 -8.25 -18.03 18.44
N VAL A 150 -8.78 -18.51 17.33
CA VAL A 150 -8.14 -19.47 16.42
C VAL A 150 -8.19 -18.92 15.00
N GLY A 151 -7.01 -18.74 14.41
CA GLY A 151 -6.86 -18.24 13.05
C GLY A 151 -6.82 -19.39 12.07
N LEU A 152 -7.82 -19.42 11.20
CA LEU A 152 -7.97 -20.45 10.18
C LEU A 152 -7.52 -19.89 8.83
N TYR A 153 -6.55 -20.53 8.19
CA TYR A 153 -6.10 -20.18 6.84
C TYR A 153 -6.55 -21.24 5.84
N SER A 154 -6.90 -20.80 4.63
CA SER A 154 -7.34 -21.73 3.59
C SER A 154 -6.17 -22.45 2.92
N ARG A 155 -6.27 -23.78 2.85
CA ARG A 155 -5.36 -24.66 2.12
C ARG A 155 -5.44 -24.47 0.60
N THR A 156 -6.50 -23.84 0.09
CA THR A 156 -6.65 -23.54 -1.34
C THR A 156 -5.84 -22.32 -1.76
N GLN A 157 -5.34 -21.54 -0.81
CA GLN A 157 -4.54 -20.35 -1.05
C GLN A 157 -3.04 -20.64 -0.93
N LYS A 158 -2.24 -19.83 -1.62
CA LYS A 158 -0.78 -19.88 -1.47
C LYS A 158 -0.38 -19.33 -0.11
N TRP A 159 0.68 -19.89 0.48
CA TRP A 159 1.33 -19.29 1.64
C TRP A 159 2.37 -18.28 1.15
N ALA A 160 2.04 -16.99 1.21
CA ALA A 160 2.86 -15.94 0.63
C ALA A 160 3.53 -15.04 1.68
N ALA A 161 4.54 -14.28 1.27
CA ALA A 161 5.22 -13.33 2.14
C ALA A 161 4.26 -12.25 2.69
N GLY A 162 3.21 -11.92 1.94
CA GLY A 162 2.12 -11.04 2.40
C GLY A 162 1.46 -11.50 3.70
N ASN A 163 1.48 -12.80 4.01
CA ASN A 163 0.83 -13.37 5.20
C ASN A 163 1.44 -12.85 6.52
N ASP A 164 2.69 -12.39 6.51
CA ASP A 164 3.31 -11.78 7.69
C ASP A 164 2.48 -10.59 8.21
N LYS A 165 1.96 -9.75 7.32
CA LYS A 165 1.09 -8.63 7.69
C LYS A 165 -0.26 -9.14 8.21
N LEU A 166 -0.88 -10.10 7.52
CA LEU A 166 -2.13 -10.69 8.00
C LEU A 166 -1.99 -11.22 9.44
N TRP A 167 -0.92 -11.96 9.74
CA TRP A 167 -0.73 -12.54 11.09
C TRP A 167 -0.39 -11.52 12.16
N LYS A 168 0.35 -10.46 11.83
CA LYS A 168 0.56 -9.32 12.75
C LYS A 168 -0.77 -8.62 13.05
N SER A 169 -1.59 -8.40 12.03
CA SER A 169 -2.93 -7.83 12.17
C SER A 169 -3.81 -8.66 13.08
N TYR A 170 -3.81 -9.97 12.85
CA TYR A 170 -4.55 -10.96 13.63
C TYR A 170 -4.22 -10.87 15.12
N LYS A 171 -2.93 -10.88 15.46
CA LYS A 171 -2.45 -10.82 16.86
C LYS A 171 -2.89 -9.53 17.55
N SER A 172 -2.66 -8.38 16.92
CA SER A 172 -3.03 -7.08 17.48
C SER A 172 -4.53 -6.94 17.62
N PHE A 173 -5.30 -7.34 16.61
CA PHE A 173 -6.75 -7.24 16.62
C PHE A 173 -7.39 -8.13 17.70
N CYS A 174 -6.87 -9.34 17.95
CA CYS A 174 -7.35 -10.19 19.05
C CYS A 174 -7.20 -9.50 20.42
N ARG A 175 -6.11 -8.77 20.65
CA ARG A 175 -5.89 -8.03 21.90
C ARG A 175 -6.82 -6.83 22.00
N ILE A 176 -6.96 -6.07 20.92
CA ILE A 176 -7.90 -4.95 20.81
C ILE A 176 -9.32 -5.41 21.11
N LEU A 177 -9.78 -6.51 20.50
CA LEU A 177 -11.11 -7.06 20.70
C LEU A 177 -11.39 -7.39 22.18
N ARG A 178 -10.45 -8.05 22.87
CA ARG A 178 -10.60 -8.36 24.31
C ARG A 178 -10.62 -7.12 25.19
N LYS A 179 -9.82 -6.11 24.85
CA LYS A 179 -9.75 -4.86 25.62
C LYS A 179 -10.99 -4.00 25.43
N THR A 180 -11.50 -3.96 24.21
CA THR A 180 -12.62 -3.09 23.79
C THR A 180 -13.97 -3.72 24.10
N PHE A 181 -14.10 -5.04 23.97
CA PHE A 181 -15.35 -5.77 24.19
C PHE A 181 -15.16 -6.92 25.20
N PRO A 182 -14.71 -6.64 26.44
CA PRO A 182 -14.38 -7.68 27.42
C PRO A 182 -15.57 -8.57 27.76
N GLU A 183 -16.78 -8.00 27.80
CA GLU A 183 -18.03 -8.74 28.07
C GLU A 183 -18.41 -9.69 26.93
N ARG A 184 -17.97 -9.44 25.69
CA ARG A 184 -18.30 -10.28 24.51
C ARG A 184 -17.44 -11.53 24.43
N PHE A 185 -16.18 -11.46 24.86
CA PHE A 185 -15.20 -12.54 24.70
C PHE A 185 -14.98 -13.30 26.01
N THR A 186 -16.03 -14.03 26.41
CA THR A 186 -16.07 -14.90 27.58
C THR A 186 -16.57 -16.30 27.21
N PRO A 187 -16.25 -17.35 27.98
CA PRO A 187 -16.75 -18.71 27.74
C PRO A 187 -18.28 -18.87 27.77
N GLN A 188 -19.01 -17.86 28.25
CA GLN A 188 -20.46 -17.88 28.40
C GLN A 188 -21.19 -17.44 27.12
N ASN A 189 -20.51 -16.76 26.20
CA ASN A 189 -21.10 -16.26 24.97
C ASN A 189 -20.91 -17.24 23.81
N ASP A 190 -21.70 -17.06 22.74
CA ASP A 190 -21.53 -17.81 21.50
C ASP A 190 -20.19 -17.51 20.81
N GLU A 191 -19.81 -18.39 19.90
CA GLU A 191 -18.64 -18.18 19.05
C GLU A 191 -18.81 -16.95 18.15
N LEU A 192 -17.71 -16.56 17.50
CA LEU A 192 -17.69 -15.46 16.54
C LEU A 192 -16.75 -15.83 15.40
N VAL A 193 -17.15 -15.57 14.16
CA VAL A 193 -16.27 -15.70 13.00
C VAL A 193 -16.19 -14.38 12.25
N ILE A 194 -14.98 -13.90 12.01
CA ILE A 194 -14.70 -12.69 11.23
C ILE A 194 -13.78 -13.07 10.07
N ALA A 195 -14.17 -12.72 8.84
CA ALA A 195 -13.29 -12.79 7.70
C ALA A 195 -12.29 -11.63 7.74
N MET A 196 -11.00 -11.94 7.63
CA MET A 196 -9.91 -10.98 7.66
C MET A 196 -9.02 -11.14 6.43
N SER A 197 -8.58 -10.02 5.88
CA SER A 197 -7.49 -9.98 4.92
C SER A 197 -6.47 -8.92 5.33
N GLY A 198 -5.28 -8.92 4.74
CA GLY A 198 -4.30 -7.89 5.03
C GLY A 198 -3.14 -7.88 4.05
N GLY A 199 -2.56 -6.71 3.83
CA GLY A 199 -1.54 -6.52 2.82
C GLY A 199 -1.44 -5.06 2.40
N ASP A 200 -0.44 -4.74 1.57
CA ASP A 200 -0.36 -3.39 0.98
C ASP A 200 -1.46 -3.18 -0.06
N TYR A 201 -1.92 -4.25 -0.72
CA TYR A 201 -2.98 -4.25 -1.71
C TYR A 201 -3.91 -5.45 -1.45
N PRO A 202 -5.20 -5.39 -1.81
CA PRO A 202 -6.08 -6.56 -1.74
C PRO A 202 -5.62 -7.61 -2.76
N HIS A 203 -5.01 -8.72 -2.30
CA HIS A 203 -4.51 -9.80 -3.16
C HIS A 203 -5.66 -10.67 -3.72
N VAL A 204 -6.56 -10.04 -4.49
CA VAL A 204 -7.77 -10.65 -5.06
C VAL A 204 -7.56 -11.14 -6.50
N LYS A 205 -8.35 -12.12 -6.91
CA LYS A 205 -8.43 -12.65 -8.27
C LYS A 205 -9.22 -11.67 -9.14
N LEU A 206 -8.59 -11.15 -10.19
CA LEU A 206 -9.23 -10.14 -11.05
C LEU A 206 -10.47 -10.68 -11.78
N ASP A 207 -10.48 -11.96 -12.15
CA ASP A 207 -11.63 -12.66 -12.75
C ASP A 207 -12.81 -12.87 -11.78
N LYS A 208 -12.61 -12.57 -10.49
CA LYS A 208 -13.66 -12.59 -9.46
C LYS A 208 -14.21 -11.20 -9.14
N LEU A 209 -13.77 -10.16 -9.85
CA LEU A 209 -14.26 -8.80 -9.71
C LEU A 209 -15.22 -8.43 -10.86
N PRO A 210 -16.21 -7.54 -10.63
CA PRO A 210 -16.55 -6.97 -9.32
C PRO A 210 -17.24 -8.00 -8.41
N HIS A 211 -16.90 -8.01 -7.13
CA HIS A 211 -17.49 -8.93 -6.15
C HIS A 211 -18.62 -8.23 -5.38
N LEU A 212 -19.83 -8.33 -5.92
CA LEU A 212 -21.03 -7.66 -5.43
C LEU A 212 -22.05 -8.63 -4.80
N ASP A 213 -21.82 -9.92 -4.94
CA ASP A 213 -22.65 -11.01 -4.45
C ASP A 213 -22.20 -11.57 -3.11
N GLY A 214 -21.01 -11.19 -2.63
CA GLY A 214 -20.53 -11.54 -1.28
C GLY A 214 -21.54 -11.15 -0.19
N VAL A 215 -21.48 -11.83 0.94
CA VAL A 215 -22.40 -11.61 2.08
C VAL A 215 -21.63 -11.18 3.32
N ALA A 216 -20.53 -11.84 3.64
CA ALA A 216 -19.81 -11.57 4.88
C ALA A 216 -18.90 -10.34 4.74
N PRO A 217 -18.82 -9.48 5.76
CA PRO A 217 -17.84 -8.40 5.81
C PRO A 217 -16.42 -8.96 5.89
N VAL A 218 -15.49 -8.39 5.13
CA VAL A 218 -14.06 -8.72 5.19
C VAL A 218 -13.28 -7.54 5.74
N LEU A 219 -12.74 -7.67 6.95
CA LEU A 219 -11.87 -6.68 7.55
C LEU A 219 -10.49 -6.71 6.86
N MET A 220 -10.20 -5.70 6.03
CA MET A 220 -8.98 -5.59 5.22
C MET A 220 -7.94 -4.70 5.92
N PHE A 221 -6.95 -5.33 6.56
CA PHE A 221 -5.87 -4.64 7.27
C PHE A 221 -4.79 -4.14 6.31
N GLY A 222 -4.96 -2.90 5.87
CA GLY A 222 -4.19 -2.26 4.82
C GLY A 222 -5.10 -1.58 3.82
N SER A 223 -4.63 -1.45 2.57
CA SER A 223 -5.38 -0.72 1.56
C SER A 223 -6.57 -1.53 1.07
N ALA A 224 -7.75 -0.91 1.00
CA ALA A 224 -8.98 -1.50 0.45
C ALA A 224 -9.40 -0.76 -0.83
N PHE A 225 -10.24 -1.38 -1.65
CA PHE A 225 -10.83 -0.69 -2.81
C PHE A 225 -11.70 0.47 -2.34
N ARG A 226 -11.51 1.66 -2.92
CA ARG A 226 -12.35 2.85 -2.65
C ARG A 226 -13.79 2.61 -3.07
N ASP A 227 -13.97 2.13 -4.31
CA ASP A 227 -15.27 1.97 -4.92
C ASP A 227 -15.98 0.70 -4.41
N PRO A 228 -17.13 0.83 -3.72
CA PRO A 228 -17.92 -0.32 -3.26
C PRO A 228 -18.50 -1.13 -4.42
N ASN A 229 -18.55 -0.59 -5.64
CA ASN A 229 -18.93 -1.34 -6.84
C ASN A 229 -17.83 -2.29 -7.35
N VAL A 230 -16.64 -2.27 -6.74
CA VAL A 230 -15.58 -3.27 -6.99
C VAL A 230 -15.69 -4.42 -6.00
N TYR A 231 -15.83 -4.10 -4.71
CA TYR A 231 -16.00 -5.07 -3.64
C TYR A 231 -16.76 -4.42 -2.48
N LYS A 232 -18.06 -4.71 -2.37
CA LYS A 232 -18.95 -4.03 -1.43
C LYS A 232 -18.68 -4.33 0.05
N ASN A 233 -18.25 -5.55 0.39
CA ASN A 233 -18.13 -6.01 1.78
C ASN A 233 -16.74 -5.81 2.39
N MET A 234 -15.76 -5.31 1.62
CA MET A 234 -14.43 -5.04 2.15
C MET A 234 -14.48 -3.82 3.08
N ILE A 235 -13.97 -3.93 4.30
CA ILE A 235 -13.94 -2.83 5.26
C ILE A 235 -12.49 -2.50 5.52
N THR A 236 -12.09 -1.26 5.22
CA THR A 236 -10.72 -0.80 5.41
C THR A 236 -10.35 -0.79 6.89
N MET A 237 -9.26 -1.44 7.24
CA MET A 237 -8.74 -1.51 8.61
C MET A 237 -7.29 -1.05 8.69
N PRO A 238 -6.86 -0.51 9.83
CA PRO A 238 -5.48 -0.05 10.05
C PRO A 238 -4.44 -1.16 9.87
N MET A 239 -3.43 -0.92 9.03
CA MET A 239 -2.34 -1.86 8.78
C MET A 239 -1.47 -2.11 10.03
N PRO A 240 -0.85 -3.31 10.19
CA PRO A 240 0.06 -3.66 11.30
C PRO A 240 1.41 -2.93 11.23
N HIS A 241 1.40 -1.65 11.56
CA HIS A 241 2.56 -0.79 11.61
C HIS A 241 2.52 0.13 12.84
N ILE A 242 3.67 0.69 13.22
CA ILE A 242 3.87 1.34 14.52
C ILE A 242 2.94 2.54 14.74
N LEU A 243 2.72 3.37 13.73
CA LEU A 243 1.84 4.54 13.77
C LEU A 243 0.36 4.21 13.51
N HIS A 244 0.01 2.93 13.43
CA HIS A 244 -1.29 2.45 13.00
C HIS A 244 -1.86 1.47 14.02
N LEU A 245 -2.07 0.20 13.62
CA LEU A 245 -2.69 -0.82 14.44
C LEU A 245 -1.95 -1.04 15.77
N TYR A 246 -0.62 -0.90 15.81
CA TYR A 246 0.12 -1.06 17.06
C TYR A 246 -0.10 0.09 18.03
N CYS A 247 -0.22 1.32 17.52
CA CYS A 247 -0.59 2.47 18.33
C CYS A 247 -2.04 2.35 18.81
N MET A 248 -2.94 1.80 17.99
CA MET A 248 -4.33 1.51 18.38
C MET A 248 -4.43 0.38 19.41
N GLU A 249 -3.60 -0.65 19.32
CA GLU A 249 -3.47 -1.69 20.35
C GLU A 249 -2.97 -1.09 21.68
N HIS A 250 -1.98 -0.20 21.63
CA HIS A 250 -1.52 0.55 22.79
C HIS A 250 -2.66 1.37 23.40
N TYR A 251 -3.38 2.14 22.58
CA TYR A 251 -4.50 2.96 23.02
C TYR A 251 -5.61 2.11 23.66
N ALA A 252 -6.00 0.99 23.04
CA ALA A 252 -6.96 0.05 23.61
C ALA A 252 -6.50 -0.53 24.97
N THR A 253 -5.19 -0.66 25.17
CA THR A 253 -4.62 -1.27 26.38
C THR A 253 -4.46 -0.27 27.52
N TYR A 254 -4.05 0.96 27.21
CA TYR A 254 -3.62 1.95 28.20
C TYR A 254 -4.48 3.21 28.26
N GLY A 255 -5.36 3.44 27.27
CA GLY A 255 -6.19 4.63 27.17
C GLY A 255 -5.41 5.91 26.91
N THR A 256 -4.20 5.81 26.33
CA THR A 256 -3.33 6.95 26.02
C THR A 256 -2.78 6.83 24.61
N VAL A 257 -2.48 7.95 23.96
CA VAL A 257 -1.85 7.94 22.64
C VAL A 257 -0.42 7.42 22.75
N CYS A 258 0.01 6.59 21.79
CA CYS A 258 1.38 6.09 21.78
C CYS A 258 2.38 7.24 21.57
N SER A 259 3.58 7.13 22.15
CA SER A 259 4.57 8.20 22.12
C SER A 259 5.00 8.61 20.71
N GLN A 260 4.97 7.69 19.76
CA GLN A 260 5.32 7.94 18.36
C GLN A 260 4.29 8.83 17.64
N MET A 261 3.02 8.78 18.06
CA MET A 261 1.95 9.66 17.56
C MET A 261 1.89 10.97 18.35
N SER A 262 2.17 10.94 19.67
CA SER A 262 2.12 12.13 20.52
C SER A 262 3.35 13.05 20.36
N ASN A 263 4.52 12.48 20.06
CA ASN A 263 5.79 13.18 19.84
C ASN A 263 6.24 12.99 18.40
N SER A 264 5.65 13.74 17.46
CA SER A 264 6.06 13.75 16.05
C SER A 264 7.41 14.46 15.81
N GLU A 265 8.43 14.20 16.65
CA GLU A 265 9.82 14.65 16.44
C GLU A 265 10.71 13.54 15.85
N ASN A 266 10.28 12.27 15.86
CA ASN A 266 11.08 11.16 15.36
C ASN A 266 10.37 10.44 14.21
N GLY A 267 10.36 11.10 13.04
CA GLY A 267 10.06 10.44 11.77
C GLY A 267 11.16 9.42 11.47
N ALA A 268 10.88 8.14 11.68
CA ALA A 268 11.81 7.07 11.37
C ALA A 268 11.13 5.98 10.53
N ASP A 269 11.57 5.97 9.27
CA ASP A 269 11.71 4.85 8.34
C ASP A 269 10.43 4.07 7.98
N SER A 270 9.64 4.66 7.07
CA SER A 270 8.61 3.92 6.35
C SER A 270 9.26 2.95 5.36
N ARG A 271 9.24 1.66 5.70
CA ARG A 271 9.57 0.55 4.80
C ARG A 271 8.61 0.57 3.62
N ALA A 272 9.13 0.90 2.45
CA ALA A 272 8.35 0.87 1.23
C ALA A 272 8.43 -0.53 0.59
N LYS A 273 7.27 -1.13 0.32
CA LYS A 273 7.17 -2.38 -0.44
C LYS A 273 6.95 -2.11 -1.92
N HIS A 274 7.28 -3.14 -2.72
CA HIS A 274 7.31 -3.20 -4.19
C HIS A 274 6.30 -2.28 -4.90
N PHE A 275 6.84 -1.47 -5.81
CA PHE A 275 6.13 -0.36 -6.44
C PHE A 275 5.62 -0.72 -7.84
N ARG A 276 4.41 -0.27 -8.18
CA ARG A 276 4.05 -0.08 -9.59
C ARG A 276 4.93 1.05 -10.14
N LYS A 277 5.80 0.72 -11.09
CA LYS A 277 6.80 1.64 -11.67
C LYS A 277 6.19 2.73 -12.56
N TRP A 278 4.97 2.52 -13.06
CA TRP A 278 4.37 3.34 -14.11
C TRP A 278 4.03 4.78 -13.67
N ASP A 279 3.30 4.97 -12.57
CA ASP A 279 2.88 6.32 -12.16
C ASP A 279 4.05 7.17 -11.69
N LYS A 280 5.06 6.54 -11.09
CA LYS A 280 6.30 7.21 -10.71
C LYS A 280 7.16 7.59 -11.91
N LEU A 281 7.16 6.76 -12.96
CA LEU A 281 7.80 7.12 -14.23
C LEU A 281 7.09 8.31 -14.89
N LYS A 282 5.75 8.38 -14.82
CA LYS A 282 4.99 9.56 -15.29
C LYS A 282 5.40 10.83 -14.55
N ALA A 283 5.58 10.77 -13.24
CA ALA A 283 6.05 11.90 -12.44
C ALA A 283 7.45 12.39 -12.88
N ILE A 284 8.36 11.47 -13.21
CA ILE A 284 9.68 11.82 -13.75
C ILE A 284 9.55 12.51 -15.10
N VAL A 285 8.74 11.96 -16.01
CA VAL A 285 8.49 12.57 -17.33
C VAL A 285 7.97 14.01 -17.17
N LEU A 286 7.03 14.25 -16.26
CA LEU A 286 6.52 15.59 -15.98
C LEU A 286 7.60 16.55 -15.45
N SER A 287 8.56 16.04 -14.68
CA SER A 287 9.70 16.84 -14.18
C SER A 287 10.63 17.23 -15.32
N GLU A 288 10.94 16.30 -16.23
CA GLU A 288 11.74 16.59 -17.42
C GLU A 288 11.03 17.58 -18.35
N GLU A 289 9.72 17.46 -18.52
CA GLU A 289 8.92 18.43 -19.27
C GLU A 289 8.98 19.83 -18.64
N ALA A 290 8.94 19.92 -17.31
CA ALA A 290 9.09 21.17 -16.57
C ALA A 290 10.46 21.83 -16.81
N VAL A 291 11.53 21.03 -16.80
CA VAL A 291 12.90 21.50 -17.07
C VAL A 291 13.04 21.99 -18.52
N VAL A 292 12.49 21.24 -19.49
CA VAL A 292 12.52 21.63 -20.90
C VAL A 292 11.76 22.94 -21.13
N GLU A 293 10.61 23.13 -20.50
CA GLU A 293 9.80 24.35 -20.60
C GLU A 293 10.57 25.60 -20.15
N VAL A 294 11.29 25.52 -19.03
CA VAL A 294 12.15 26.61 -18.54
C VAL A 294 13.30 26.89 -19.51
N ASN A 295 13.92 25.84 -20.05
CA ASN A 295 15.09 25.95 -20.91
C ASN A 295 14.78 26.48 -22.33
N ARG A 296 13.51 26.46 -22.76
CA ARG A 296 13.08 27.00 -24.07
C ARG A 296 13.19 28.51 -24.15
N PHE A 297 13.07 29.21 -23.02
CA PHE A 297 13.15 30.66 -23.00
C PHE A 297 14.58 31.05 -22.60
N HIS A 298 15.30 31.75 -23.50
CA HIS A 298 16.64 32.31 -23.23
C HIS A 298 16.57 33.49 -22.24
N LEU A 299 15.96 33.27 -21.09
CA LEU A 299 15.81 34.26 -20.03
C LEU A 299 17.14 34.42 -19.29
N THR A 300 17.50 35.68 -19.01
CA THR A 300 18.68 36.05 -18.22
C THR A 300 18.54 35.66 -16.75
N LYS A 301 17.31 35.50 -16.26
CA LYS A 301 16.95 34.81 -15.01
C LYS A 301 16.02 33.64 -15.35
N ARG A 302 16.51 32.41 -15.25
CA ARG A 302 15.68 31.22 -15.49
C ARG A 302 14.81 30.97 -14.26
N PRO A 303 13.47 30.88 -14.40
CA PRO A 303 12.62 30.43 -13.30
C PRO A 303 12.94 28.97 -12.95
N GLU A 304 12.64 28.54 -11.73
CA GLU A 304 12.72 27.13 -11.37
C GLU A 304 11.66 26.31 -12.14
N PRO A 305 11.95 25.04 -12.47
CA PRO A 305 10.94 24.16 -13.07
C PRO A 305 9.74 23.99 -12.13
N TRP A 306 8.54 23.88 -12.70
CA TRP A 306 7.30 23.76 -11.92
C TRP A 306 7.17 22.43 -11.15
N ALA A 307 8.01 21.44 -11.46
CA ALA A 307 8.06 20.15 -10.79
C ALA A 307 9.49 19.58 -10.76
N ASP A 308 9.85 18.92 -9.66
CA ASP A 308 11.06 18.10 -9.51
C ASP A 308 10.71 16.83 -8.71
N MET A 309 10.52 15.71 -9.41
CA MET A 309 10.12 14.41 -8.85
C MET A 309 11.08 13.33 -9.34
N ARG A 310 11.81 12.70 -8.40
CA ARG A 310 12.86 11.72 -8.71
C ARG A 310 12.78 10.47 -7.85
N PHE A 311 13.36 9.38 -8.34
CA PHE A 311 13.62 8.19 -7.54
C PHE A 311 14.86 8.40 -6.68
N SER A 312 14.69 8.39 -5.36
CA SER A 312 15.80 8.45 -4.41
C SER A 312 16.34 7.10 -3.97
N SER A 313 15.49 6.08 -4.02
CA SER A 313 15.84 4.73 -3.57
C SER A 313 14.92 3.68 -4.19
N PHE A 314 15.38 2.43 -4.16
CA PHE A 314 14.61 1.25 -4.53
C PHE A 314 14.86 0.12 -3.53
N PHE A 315 14.04 -0.93 -3.60
CA PHE A 315 14.18 -2.09 -2.74
C PHE A 315 14.86 -3.24 -3.48
N SER A 316 15.88 -3.82 -2.85
CA SER A 316 16.59 -5.03 -3.30
C SER A 316 17.03 -5.80 -2.04
N GLY A 317 16.07 -6.43 -1.35
CA GLY A 317 16.22 -6.99 0.00
C GLY A 317 16.34 -5.96 1.13
N ARG A 318 16.87 -4.78 0.82
CA ARG A 318 16.90 -3.57 1.66
C ARG A 318 16.68 -2.33 0.81
N LYS A 319 16.36 -1.20 1.44
CA LYS A 319 16.31 0.10 0.78
C LYS A 319 17.73 0.51 0.37
N VAL A 320 17.95 0.74 -0.91
CA VAL A 320 19.23 1.17 -1.48
C VAL A 320 19.04 2.47 -2.27
N PRO A 321 19.97 3.44 -2.18
CA PRO A 321 19.94 4.64 -3.00
C PRO A 321 19.95 4.32 -4.50
N THR A 322 19.34 5.17 -5.31
CA THR A 322 19.42 5.12 -6.77
C THR A 322 20.70 5.78 -7.30
N VAL A 323 21.10 6.92 -6.73
CA VAL A 323 22.33 7.63 -7.07
C VAL A 323 23.55 6.77 -6.76
N GLY A 324 24.47 6.65 -7.72
CA GLY A 324 25.67 5.83 -7.62
C GLY A 324 25.40 4.32 -7.68
N ASN A 325 24.17 3.90 -7.96
CA ASN A 325 23.82 2.49 -8.04
C ASN A 325 23.91 1.97 -9.49
N PRO A 326 24.63 0.85 -9.75
CA PRO A 326 24.76 0.30 -11.11
C PRO A 326 23.43 -0.02 -11.80
N THR A 327 22.37 -0.34 -11.05
CA THR A 327 21.04 -0.59 -11.61
C THR A 327 20.45 0.66 -12.29
N TYR A 328 20.86 1.85 -11.87
CA TYR A 328 20.35 3.14 -12.36
C TYR A 328 21.40 3.94 -13.13
N SER A 329 22.58 3.38 -13.43
CA SER A 329 23.68 4.12 -14.05
C SER A 329 23.31 4.78 -15.38
N VAL A 330 22.49 4.11 -16.20
CA VAL A 330 22.01 4.67 -17.49
C VAL A 330 21.15 5.91 -17.27
N TRP A 331 20.31 5.92 -16.23
CA TRP A 331 19.46 7.07 -15.90
C TRP A 331 20.29 8.23 -15.34
N GLU A 332 21.28 7.92 -14.52
CA GLU A 332 22.23 8.89 -13.96
C GLU A 332 23.13 9.52 -15.05
N GLU A 333 23.61 8.72 -16.00
CA GLU A 333 24.42 9.18 -17.15
C GLU A 333 23.68 10.22 -18.01
N VAL A 334 22.38 10.04 -18.20
CA VAL A 334 21.54 10.99 -18.96
C VAL A 334 21.00 12.12 -18.07
N GLY A 335 21.24 12.08 -16.76
CA GLY A 335 20.86 13.12 -15.81
C GLY A 335 19.38 13.18 -15.48
N ILE A 336 18.62 12.09 -15.67
CA ILE A 336 17.16 12.05 -15.45
C ILE A 336 16.80 10.98 -14.41
N ALA A 337 15.58 11.04 -13.89
CA ALA A 337 14.95 10.02 -13.03
C ALA A 337 15.56 9.77 -11.63
N THR A 338 16.85 9.95 -11.41
CA THR A 338 17.52 9.71 -10.11
C THR A 338 17.75 11.01 -9.33
N GLY A 339 17.66 10.93 -8.01
CA GLY A 339 17.95 12.05 -7.13
C GLY A 339 18.36 11.59 -5.74
N ASP A 340 18.89 12.49 -4.93
CA ASP A 340 19.21 12.18 -3.55
C ASP A 340 17.94 11.99 -2.71
N GLY A 341 18.07 11.23 -1.62
CA GLY A 341 17.01 11.19 -0.61
C GLY A 341 16.91 12.52 0.13
N MET A 342 15.68 12.99 0.37
CA MET A 342 15.41 14.16 1.21
C MET A 342 14.90 13.72 2.58
N SER A 343 15.39 14.38 3.62
CA SER A 343 14.78 14.35 4.95
C SER A 343 13.43 15.07 4.96
N LEU A 344 12.62 14.86 6.00
CA LEU A 344 11.35 15.58 6.17
C LEU A 344 11.58 17.09 6.35
N ASP A 345 12.67 17.49 7.00
CA ASP A 345 13.02 18.91 7.17
C ASP A 345 13.33 19.58 5.82
N GLU A 346 14.10 18.91 4.96
CA GLU A 346 14.38 19.40 3.60
C GLU A 346 13.11 19.43 2.75
N LEU A 347 12.28 18.37 2.82
CA LEU A 347 11.02 18.30 2.09
C LEU A 347 10.09 19.44 2.53
N SER A 348 10.06 19.79 3.81
CA SER A 348 9.21 20.86 4.37
C SER A 348 9.49 22.26 3.81
N LEU A 349 10.64 22.48 3.16
CA LEU A 349 10.97 23.75 2.52
C LEU A 349 10.16 24.00 1.24
N TYR A 350 9.54 22.96 0.67
CA TYR A 350 8.78 23.06 -0.57
C TYR A 350 7.32 23.44 -0.32
N ARG A 351 6.80 24.36 -1.15
CA ARG A 351 5.41 24.84 -1.07
C ARG A 351 4.38 23.79 -1.50
N TYR A 352 4.78 22.84 -2.33
CA TYR A 352 3.91 21.84 -2.95
C TYR A 352 4.49 20.44 -2.76
N HIS A 353 3.69 19.55 -2.19
CA HIS A 353 4.09 18.17 -1.92
C HIS A 353 3.23 17.22 -2.74
N ILE A 354 3.84 16.42 -3.60
CA ILE A 354 3.12 15.35 -4.29
C ILE A 354 3.16 14.07 -3.45
N ASP A 355 1.99 13.49 -3.19
CA ASP A 355 1.87 12.20 -2.51
C ASP A 355 1.51 11.12 -3.52
N LEU A 356 2.53 10.40 -4.02
CA LEU A 356 2.36 9.40 -5.07
C LEU A 356 2.11 8.00 -4.50
N GLY A 357 0.90 7.49 -4.72
CA GLY A 357 0.55 6.11 -4.38
C GLY A 357 1.37 5.05 -5.13
N GLY A 358 1.63 3.92 -4.46
CA GLY A 358 2.22 2.70 -5.02
C GLY A 358 1.18 1.66 -5.40
N GLY A 359 1.55 0.37 -5.34
CA GLY A 359 0.61 -0.73 -5.64
C GLY A 359 -0.63 -0.72 -4.75
N GLY A 360 -0.46 -0.36 -3.47
CA GLY A 360 -1.53 -0.17 -2.49
C GLY A 360 -2.17 1.22 -2.44
N GLY A 361 -1.72 2.16 -3.27
CA GLY A 361 -2.03 3.56 -3.08
C GLY A 361 -1.05 4.26 -2.14
N THR A 362 -1.47 5.40 -1.60
CA THR A 362 -0.72 6.21 -0.63
C THR A 362 -0.85 5.62 0.77
N THR A 363 0.24 5.62 1.54
CA THR A 363 0.26 5.08 2.90
C THR A 363 -0.06 6.17 3.92
N TRP A 364 -0.72 5.84 5.02
CA TRP A 364 -0.90 6.77 6.16
C TRP A 364 0.37 7.51 6.53
N THR A 365 1.49 6.82 6.75
CA THR A 365 2.74 7.47 7.19
C THR A 365 3.18 8.51 6.16
N GLY A 366 3.17 8.14 4.87
CA GLY A 366 3.55 9.05 3.80
C GLY A 366 2.60 10.24 3.65
N THR A 367 1.30 10.05 3.89
CA THR A 367 0.29 11.10 3.78
C THR A 367 0.27 12.01 5.01
N ILE A 368 0.24 11.46 6.23
CA ILE A 368 0.13 12.21 7.48
C ILE A 368 1.36 13.11 7.72
N GLU A 369 2.57 12.62 7.39
CA GLU A 369 3.79 13.42 7.46
C GLU A 369 3.70 14.66 6.56
N LYS A 370 3.16 14.51 5.35
CA LYS A 370 2.94 15.63 4.42
C LYS A 370 1.85 16.58 4.86
N LEU A 371 0.80 16.11 5.52
CA LEU A 371 -0.24 16.98 6.09
C LEU A 371 0.31 17.81 7.27
N LEU A 372 1.27 17.27 8.03
CA LEU A 372 1.94 17.97 9.13
C LEU A 372 2.96 19.01 8.66
N MET A 373 3.58 18.81 7.49
CA MET A 373 4.53 19.76 6.92
C MET A 373 3.84 21.04 6.43
N PRO A 374 4.52 22.19 6.50
CA PRO A 374 4.08 23.38 5.77
C PRO A 374 4.09 23.09 4.26
N GLY A 375 3.03 23.50 3.56
CA GLY A 375 2.89 23.29 2.13
C GLY A 375 1.59 22.59 1.74
N LEU A 376 1.20 22.74 0.49
CA LEU A 376 -0.03 22.19 -0.04
C LEU A 376 0.19 20.75 -0.52
N LEU A 377 -0.59 19.81 0.00
CA LEU A 377 -0.60 18.43 -0.45
C LEU A 377 -1.35 18.32 -1.79
N MET A 378 -0.67 17.81 -2.81
CA MET A 378 -1.24 17.29 -4.05
C MET A 378 -1.31 15.77 -3.92
N HIS A 379 -2.50 15.21 -3.78
CA HIS A 379 -2.67 13.81 -3.41
C HIS A 379 -3.07 12.93 -4.59
N HIS A 380 -2.27 11.92 -4.90
CA HIS A 380 -2.52 10.97 -5.99
C HIS A 380 -3.69 10.04 -5.64
N LEU A 381 -4.81 10.21 -6.33
CA LEU A 381 -6.00 9.39 -6.13
C LEU A 381 -5.84 8.05 -6.83
N THR A 382 -5.57 7.01 -6.04
CA THR A 382 -5.50 5.62 -6.50
C THR A 382 -6.78 4.87 -6.21
N PRO A 383 -7.03 3.73 -6.89
CA PRO A 383 -8.24 2.92 -6.67
C PRO A 383 -8.37 2.31 -5.29
N THR A 384 -7.25 2.16 -4.60
CA THR A 384 -7.21 1.71 -3.23
C THR A 384 -6.92 2.88 -2.28
N ALA A 385 -7.41 2.75 -1.06
CA ALA A 385 -7.23 3.70 0.02
C ALA A 385 -6.93 2.99 1.33
N ASP A 386 -6.11 3.63 2.14
CA ASP A 386 -5.95 3.36 3.57
C ASP A 386 -7.05 4.06 4.40
N TYR A 387 -7.26 3.66 5.65
CA TYR A 387 -8.38 4.16 6.49
C TYR A 387 -8.33 5.68 6.77
N ILE A 388 -7.16 6.32 6.64
CA ILE A 388 -7.04 7.79 6.81
C ILE A 388 -7.79 8.57 5.76
N HIS A 389 -7.99 7.99 4.57
CA HIS A 389 -8.58 8.72 3.46
C HIS A 389 -10.05 9.07 3.71
N GLU A 390 -10.68 8.47 4.72
CA GLU A 390 -12.01 8.85 5.20
C GLU A 390 -12.02 10.15 6.05
N TRP A 391 -10.85 10.56 6.55
CA TRP A 391 -10.69 11.77 7.38
C TRP A 391 -10.30 12.99 6.58
N ILE A 392 -9.49 12.79 5.54
CA ILE A 392 -9.04 13.87 4.66
C ILE A 392 -10.05 14.05 3.52
N LYS A 393 -10.23 15.29 3.08
CA LYS A 393 -11.26 15.65 2.10
C LYS A 393 -10.65 16.44 0.95
N PRO A 394 -11.01 16.12 -0.31
CA PRO A 394 -10.52 16.84 -1.48
C PRO A 394 -10.98 18.30 -1.41
N TRP A 395 -10.09 19.22 -1.79
CA TRP A 395 -10.28 20.68 -1.75
C TRP A 395 -10.51 21.30 -0.37
N GLU A 396 -10.52 20.50 0.71
CA GLU A 396 -10.54 20.97 2.10
C GLU A 396 -9.18 20.79 2.77
N HIS A 397 -8.58 19.61 2.59
CA HIS A 397 -7.30 19.22 3.18
C HIS A 397 -6.19 19.04 2.13
N TYR A 398 -6.55 18.70 0.88
CA TYR A 398 -5.57 18.45 -0.18
C TYR A 398 -6.14 18.77 -1.56
N VAL A 399 -5.27 19.00 -2.54
CA VAL A 399 -5.66 19.05 -3.95
C VAL A 399 -5.66 17.63 -4.50
N PRO A 400 -6.82 17.04 -4.86
CA PRO A 400 -6.85 15.71 -5.45
C PRO A 400 -6.07 15.74 -6.76
N VAL A 401 -5.36 14.68 -7.16
CA VAL A 401 -4.65 14.52 -8.44
C VAL A 401 -5.09 13.21 -9.08
N SER A 402 -5.34 13.21 -10.38
CA SER A 402 -5.77 11.99 -11.10
C SER A 402 -4.75 10.87 -10.94
N SER A 403 -5.23 9.62 -10.92
CA SER A 403 -4.42 8.39 -11.00
C SER A 403 -3.41 8.37 -12.17
N HIS A 404 -3.62 9.22 -13.18
CA HIS A 404 -2.77 9.30 -14.36
C HIS A 404 -1.86 10.54 -14.38
N LEU A 405 -1.91 11.38 -13.34
CA LEU A 405 -1.16 12.65 -13.20
C LEU A 405 -1.39 13.69 -14.31
N ARG A 406 -2.33 13.44 -15.24
CA ARG A 406 -2.59 14.30 -16.41
C ARG A 406 -3.03 15.71 -16.04
N ASP A 407 -3.63 15.87 -14.87
CA ASP A 407 -4.15 17.13 -14.35
C ASP A 407 -3.19 17.79 -13.34
N LEU A 408 -2.03 17.20 -13.07
CA LEU A 408 -1.09 17.70 -12.05
C LEU A 408 -0.61 19.13 -12.38
N LYS A 409 -0.20 19.38 -13.62
CA LYS A 409 0.26 20.72 -14.05
C LYS A 409 -0.86 21.77 -13.98
N GLN A 410 -2.09 21.39 -14.34
CA GLN A 410 -3.25 22.26 -14.22
C GLN A 410 -3.53 22.62 -12.74
N LYS A 411 -3.42 21.63 -11.85
CA LYS A 411 -3.62 21.79 -10.40
C LYS A 411 -2.53 22.62 -9.74
N PHE A 412 -1.29 22.48 -10.21
CA PHE A 412 -0.20 23.38 -9.84
C PHE A 412 -0.49 24.83 -10.25
N ARG A 413 -0.90 25.07 -11.50
CA ARG A 413 -1.27 26.42 -11.98
C ARG A 413 -2.44 27.01 -11.18
N TRP A 414 -3.43 26.20 -10.84
CA TRP A 414 -4.51 26.62 -9.95
C TRP A 414 -3.97 27.07 -8.59
N ALA A 415 -3.03 26.32 -7.99
CA ALA A 415 -2.47 26.66 -6.69
C ALA A 415 -1.66 27.97 -6.71
N GLU A 416 -0.85 28.18 -7.76
CA GLU A 416 -0.12 29.44 -7.96
C GLU A 416 -1.07 30.64 -8.19
N ALA A 417 -2.19 30.43 -8.87
CA ALA A 417 -3.22 31.47 -9.07
C ALA A 417 -4.09 31.72 -7.82
N HIS A 418 -4.11 30.80 -6.85
CA HIS A 418 -4.95 30.87 -5.64
C HIS A 418 -4.14 30.67 -4.34
N PRO A 419 -3.06 31.44 -4.10
CA PRO A 419 -2.11 31.18 -3.01
C PRO A 419 -2.77 31.24 -1.63
N ASN A 420 -3.73 32.15 -1.43
CA ASN A 420 -4.48 32.26 -0.17
C ASN A 420 -5.38 31.04 0.09
N GLN A 421 -5.96 30.44 -0.96
CA GLN A 421 -6.77 29.23 -0.82
C GLN A 421 -5.88 28.02 -0.55
N ALA A 422 -4.77 27.89 -1.28
CA ALA A 422 -3.75 26.87 -1.05
C ALA A 422 -3.23 26.90 0.40
N LYS A 423 -2.89 28.08 0.92
CA LYS A 423 -2.42 28.27 2.30
C LYS A 423 -3.47 27.86 3.34
N ARG A 424 -4.74 28.22 3.13
CA ARG A 424 -5.84 27.82 4.02
C ARG A 424 -6.05 26.29 4.02
N MET A 425 -5.93 25.66 2.85
CA MET A 425 -6.06 24.20 2.72
C MET A 425 -4.92 23.47 3.45
N SER A 426 -3.67 23.90 3.23
CA SER A 426 -2.50 23.41 3.97
C SER A 426 -2.68 23.55 5.48
N TYR A 427 -3.10 24.73 5.94
CA TYR A 427 -3.36 24.96 7.37
C TYR A 427 -4.42 24.01 7.94
N ARG A 428 -5.54 23.79 7.23
CA ARG A 428 -6.57 22.83 7.68
C ARG A 428 -6.04 21.41 7.76
N ALA A 429 -5.26 20.97 6.77
CA ALA A 429 -4.59 19.67 6.78
C ALA A 429 -3.69 19.50 8.01
N THR A 430 -2.86 20.50 8.31
CA THR A 430 -1.99 20.46 9.50
C THR A 430 -2.79 20.42 10.79
N GLN A 431 -3.89 21.16 10.88
CA GLN A 431 -4.75 21.16 12.07
C GLN A 431 -5.44 19.80 12.25
N LEU A 432 -5.92 19.17 11.18
CA LEU A 432 -6.48 17.82 11.22
C LEU A 432 -5.42 16.81 11.67
N ALA A 433 -4.23 16.82 11.08
CA ALA A 433 -3.17 15.88 11.43
C ALA A 433 -2.74 16.02 12.91
N ARG A 434 -2.68 17.25 13.43
CA ARG A 434 -2.45 17.52 14.87
C ARG A 434 -3.58 17.01 15.75
N TYR A 435 -4.83 17.21 15.33
CA TYR A 435 -5.99 16.71 16.04
C TYR A 435 -5.94 15.18 16.14
N LEU A 436 -5.66 14.49 15.03
CA LEU A 436 -5.52 13.03 15.01
C LEU A 436 -4.38 12.50 15.88
N GLY A 437 -3.36 13.31 16.17
CA GLY A 437 -2.29 12.97 17.12
C GLY A 437 -2.56 13.36 18.57
N SER A 438 -3.65 14.09 18.85
CA SER A 438 -4.07 14.48 20.20
C SER A 438 -4.87 13.37 20.88
N GLU A 439 -4.96 13.38 22.21
CA GLU A 439 -5.78 12.40 22.96
C GLU A 439 -7.24 12.38 22.49
N GLU A 440 -7.85 13.56 22.28
CA GLU A 440 -9.24 13.67 21.84
C GLU A 440 -9.44 13.12 20.42
N GLY A 441 -8.65 13.59 19.46
CA GLY A 441 -8.79 13.15 18.08
C GLY A 441 -8.36 11.71 17.84
N TYR A 442 -7.39 11.20 18.61
CA TYR A 442 -7.00 9.79 18.54
C TYR A 442 -8.08 8.89 19.15
N ALA A 443 -8.79 9.33 20.19
CA ALA A 443 -9.96 8.61 20.71
C ALA A 443 -11.04 8.46 19.63
N GLU A 444 -11.33 9.54 18.91
CA GLU A 444 -12.28 9.51 17.79
C GLU A 444 -11.78 8.62 16.64
N LEU A 445 -10.49 8.71 16.31
CA LEU A 445 -9.84 7.86 15.32
C LEU A 445 -9.96 6.38 15.68
N PHE A 446 -9.69 6.02 16.93
CA PHE A 446 -9.82 4.65 17.43
C PHE A 446 -11.28 4.18 17.37
N GLU A 447 -12.23 4.99 17.82
CA GLU A 447 -13.65 4.60 17.78
C GLU A 447 -14.11 4.36 16.35
N ARG A 448 -13.80 5.27 15.41
CA ARG A 448 -14.31 5.19 14.03
C ARG A 448 -13.58 4.17 13.16
N SER A 449 -12.28 3.96 13.36
CA SER A 449 -11.47 3.06 12.51
C SER A 449 -11.29 1.65 13.06
N ILE A 450 -11.62 1.41 14.34
CA ILE A 450 -11.48 0.09 14.97
C ILE A 450 -12.79 -0.35 15.63
N VAL A 451 -13.31 0.44 16.56
CA VAL A 451 -14.39 0.00 17.44
C VAL A 451 -15.70 -0.14 16.67
N GLU A 452 -16.08 0.87 15.90
CA GLU A 452 -17.32 0.88 15.13
C GLU A 452 -17.35 -0.22 14.06
N PRO A 453 -16.30 -0.41 13.23
CA PRO A 453 -16.27 -1.52 12.28
C PRO A 453 -16.34 -2.88 12.97
N ALA A 454 -15.56 -3.08 14.04
CA ALA A 454 -15.58 -4.34 14.79
C ALA A 454 -16.95 -4.62 15.40
N ARG A 455 -17.59 -3.61 16.00
CA ARG A 455 -18.92 -3.71 16.61
C ARG A 455 -19.96 -4.12 15.57
N ARG A 456 -20.00 -3.45 14.40
CA ARG A 456 -20.94 -3.80 13.32
C ARG A 456 -20.76 -5.23 12.82
N VAL A 457 -19.53 -5.70 12.69
CA VAL A 457 -19.24 -7.08 12.29
C VAL A 457 -19.65 -8.07 13.38
N ILE A 458 -19.35 -7.78 14.66
CA ILE A 458 -19.76 -8.63 15.80
C ILE A 458 -21.29 -8.75 15.86
N ASP A 459 -22.00 -7.64 15.74
CA ASP A 459 -23.47 -7.58 15.86
C ASP A 459 -24.18 -8.22 14.65
N ALA A 460 -23.51 -8.27 13.51
CA ALA A 460 -24.04 -8.88 12.28
C ALA A 460 -23.83 -10.41 12.20
N TYR A 461 -22.95 -10.98 13.02
CA TYR A 461 -22.65 -12.41 12.98
C TYR A 461 -23.77 -13.23 13.63
N GLN A 462 -24.24 -14.25 12.90
CA GLN A 462 -25.22 -15.22 13.39
C GLN A 462 -24.50 -16.49 13.86
N PRO A 463 -24.61 -16.84 15.16
CA PRO A 463 -23.91 -17.99 15.70
C PRO A 463 -24.46 -19.32 15.18
N ILE A 464 -23.63 -20.35 15.24
CA ILE A 464 -23.91 -21.72 14.84
C ILE A 464 -25.01 -22.31 15.70
N SER A 465 -25.08 -21.95 16.98
CA SER A 465 -26.19 -22.33 17.87
C SER A 465 -27.55 -21.90 17.30
N ALA A 466 -27.61 -20.78 16.56
CA ALA A 466 -28.83 -20.28 15.92
C ALA A 466 -29.04 -20.82 14.50
N THR A 467 -27.98 -21.03 13.72
CA THR A 467 -28.06 -21.36 12.28
C THR A 467 -27.93 -22.85 11.97
N HIS A 468 -27.18 -23.60 12.78
CA HIS A 468 -26.89 -25.03 12.62
C HIS A 468 -26.91 -25.75 13.99
N PRO A 469 -28.10 -25.90 14.62
CA PRO A 469 -28.21 -26.43 15.97
C PRO A 469 -27.58 -27.82 16.12
N GLY A 470 -26.79 -28.01 17.18
CA GLY A 470 -26.14 -29.29 17.50
C GLY A 470 -24.79 -29.52 16.80
N MET A 471 -24.34 -28.59 15.96
CA MET A 471 -22.99 -28.61 15.40
C MET A 471 -22.06 -27.65 16.14
N THR A 472 -20.76 -27.93 16.14
CA THR A 472 -19.71 -26.97 16.52
C THR A 472 -19.10 -26.31 15.30
N TRP A 473 -18.42 -25.17 15.47
CA TRP A 473 -17.69 -24.53 14.37
C TRP A 473 -16.64 -25.45 13.75
N GLN A 474 -15.97 -26.29 14.56
CA GLN A 474 -14.99 -27.25 14.05
C GLN A 474 -15.66 -28.29 13.14
N GLN A 475 -16.81 -28.82 13.53
CA GLN A 475 -17.56 -29.80 12.72
C GLN A 475 -18.04 -29.19 11.42
N LEU A 476 -18.50 -27.94 11.45
CA LEU A 476 -18.98 -27.24 10.26
C LEU A 476 -17.83 -26.94 9.29
N VAL A 477 -16.70 -26.43 9.78
CA VAL A 477 -15.49 -26.22 8.95
C VAL A 477 -14.98 -27.54 8.36
N GLN A 478 -14.99 -28.63 9.14
CA GLN A 478 -14.59 -29.95 8.65
C GLN A 478 -15.53 -30.51 7.58
N SER A 479 -16.83 -30.21 7.66
CA SER A 479 -17.82 -30.64 6.66
C SER A 479 -17.68 -29.92 5.31
N HIS A 480 -17.13 -28.70 5.31
CA HIS A 480 -16.91 -27.87 4.12
C HIS A 480 -15.50 -28.09 3.53
N ASP A 481 -15.21 -29.37 3.22
CA ASP A 481 -14.03 -29.84 2.47
C ASP A 481 -12.66 -29.68 3.17
N ARG A 482 -12.62 -29.51 4.50
CA ARG A 482 -11.37 -29.27 5.26
C ARG A 482 -10.50 -28.16 4.64
N SER A 483 -11.14 -27.23 3.95
CA SER A 483 -10.48 -26.17 3.20
C SER A 483 -9.68 -25.25 4.10
N PHE A 484 -10.00 -25.19 5.38
CA PHE A 484 -9.31 -24.37 6.36
C PHE A 484 -8.51 -25.18 7.38
N SER A 485 -7.36 -24.64 7.80
CA SER A 485 -6.55 -25.20 8.86
C SER A 485 -6.14 -24.16 9.90
N PRO A 486 -6.09 -24.54 11.19
CA PRO A 486 -5.68 -23.64 12.24
C PRO A 486 -4.16 -23.42 12.14
N VAL A 487 -3.75 -22.15 12.10
CA VAL A 487 -2.33 -21.77 11.92
C VAL A 487 -1.81 -20.86 13.02
N ILE A 488 -2.72 -20.24 13.78
CA ILE A 488 -2.39 -19.38 14.92
C ILE A 488 -3.49 -19.51 15.97
N GLU A 489 -3.10 -19.43 17.24
CA GLU A 489 -4.03 -19.30 18.35
C GLU A 489 -3.62 -18.14 19.26
N CYS A 490 -4.60 -17.48 19.87
CA CYS A 490 -4.40 -16.39 20.83
C CYS A 490 -5.19 -16.66 22.11
N MET A 491 -4.48 -16.86 23.21
CA MET A 491 -5.04 -17.19 24.52
C MET A 491 -5.60 -15.94 25.23
N ARG A 492 -6.38 -16.15 26.29
CA ARG A 492 -6.99 -15.10 27.12
C ARG A 492 -6.03 -13.98 27.54
N HIS A 493 -4.79 -14.31 27.89
CA HIS A 493 -3.79 -13.34 28.33
C HIS A 493 -3.16 -12.51 27.19
N GLY A 494 -3.61 -12.68 25.94
CA GLY A 494 -3.12 -11.95 24.77
C GLY A 494 -1.88 -12.56 24.12
N THR A 495 -1.39 -13.69 24.64
CA THR A 495 -0.31 -14.47 24.04
C THR A 495 -0.81 -15.19 22.81
N CYS A 496 -0.16 -14.94 21.66
CA CYS A 496 -0.48 -15.61 20.41
C CYS A 496 0.70 -16.45 19.92
N SER A 497 0.44 -17.69 19.53
CA SER A 497 1.44 -18.64 19.04
C SER A 497 1.00 -19.22 17.71
N GLN A 498 1.96 -19.37 16.78
CA GLN A 498 1.72 -20.16 15.58
C GLN A 498 1.57 -21.63 15.95
N ILE A 499 0.63 -22.30 15.29
CA ILE A 499 0.41 -23.73 15.43
C ILE A 499 1.50 -24.43 14.60
N ARG A 500 2.34 -25.21 15.29
CA ARG A 500 3.56 -25.83 14.74
C ARG A 500 3.37 -27.29 14.39
N GLU A 501 2.14 -27.73 14.14
CA GLU A 501 1.85 -29.10 13.76
C GLU A 501 2.62 -29.49 12.48
N PRO A 502 3.18 -30.72 12.39
CA PRO A 502 3.98 -31.14 11.25
C PRO A 502 3.28 -30.97 9.91
N GLU A 503 1.98 -31.25 9.85
CA GLU A 503 1.15 -31.12 8.65
C GLU A 503 1.03 -29.65 8.21
N VAL A 504 0.76 -28.74 9.14
CA VAL A 504 0.68 -27.30 8.86
C VAL A 504 2.04 -26.78 8.38
N ARG A 505 3.13 -27.19 9.04
CA ARG A 505 4.50 -26.82 8.64
C ARG A 505 4.90 -27.37 7.27
N GLU A 506 4.47 -28.58 6.95
CA GLU A 506 4.73 -29.19 5.64
C GLU A 506 3.96 -28.47 4.55
N TRP A 507 2.68 -28.16 4.78
CA TRP A 507 1.87 -27.38 3.84
C TRP A 507 2.45 -25.96 3.62
N GLN A 508 2.84 -25.26 4.70
CA GLN A 508 3.51 -23.95 4.63
C GLN A 508 4.82 -24.00 3.82
N ARG A 509 5.63 -25.05 4.02
CA ARG A 509 6.90 -25.24 3.28
C ARG A 509 6.68 -25.65 1.82
N GLY A 510 5.69 -26.50 1.55
CA GLY A 510 5.38 -27.03 0.22
C GLY A 510 4.87 -25.97 -0.75
N HIS A 511 4.26 -24.89 -0.25
CA HIS A 511 3.76 -23.78 -1.06
C HIS A 511 4.73 -22.58 -1.10
N GLY A 512 5.85 -22.64 -0.37
CA GLY A 512 6.84 -21.56 -0.25
C GLY A 512 8.03 -21.64 -1.21
N ARG A 513 8.12 -22.64 -2.12
CA ARG A 513 9.21 -22.74 -3.09
C ARG A 513 8.72 -23.23 -4.46
N MET A 514 8.73 -22.36 -5.45
CA MET A 514 8.76 -22.80 -6.86
C MET A 514 10.13 -23.48 -7.08
N LYS A 515 10.17 -24.72 -7.58
CA LYS A 515 11.44 -25.34 -7.97
C LYS A 515 11.83 -24.76 -9.33
N CYS A 516 13.11 -24.45 -9.57
CA CYS A 516 13.61 -24.01 -10.90
C CYS A 516 13.18 -24.96 -12.05
N GLN A 517 12.85 -26.22 -11.75
CA GLN A 517 12.42 -27.25 -12.71
C GLN A 517 10.98 -27.06 -13.23
N ASP A 518 10.17 -26.28 -12.50
CA ASP A 518 8.77 -26.00 -12.86
C ASP A 518 8.63 -24.72 -13.70
N TRP A 519 9.75 -24.11 -14.12
CA TRP A 519 9.77 -22.93 -14.99
C TRP A 519 9.30 -23.29 -16.41
N PRO A 520 8.32 -22.58 -17.00
CA PRO A 520 7.89 -22.83 -18.38
C PRO A 520 9.08 -22.71 -19.34
N GLY A 521 9.40 -23.81 -20.01
CA GLY A 521 10.57 -23.94 -20.88
C GLY A 521 10.51 -23.04 -22.11
N GLY A 522 10.98 -21.80 -21.96
CA GLY A 522 11.21 -20.89 -23.06
C GLY A 522 11.35 -19.47 -22.54
N HIS A 523 12.59 -19.00 -22.32
CA HIS A 523 13.09 -17.70 -22.77
C HIS A 523 14.51 -17.41 -22.23
N THR A 524 15.36 -16.95 -23.14
CA THR A 524 16.66 -16.25 -23.05
C THR A 524 17.75 -16.71 -22.04
N LEU A 525 18.94 -16.97 -22.61
CA LEU A 525 20.22 -17.35 -21.99
C LEU A 525 20.67 -16.55 -20.73
N GLY A 526 20.06 -15.41 -20.43
CA GLY A 526 20.41 -14.58 -19.26
C GLY A 526 19.89 -15.12 -17.93
N LEU A 527 18.69 -15.72 -17.90
CA LEU A 527 18.05 -16.20 -16.67
C LEU A 527 18.53 -17.59 -16.22
N ARG A 528 19.10 -18.39 -17.15
CA ARG A 528 19.67 -19.71 -16.83
C ARG A 528 20.88 -19.61 -15.90
N ARG A 529 21.67 -18.54 -15.99
CA ARG A 529 22.83 -18.31 -15.11
C ARG A 529 22.46 -18.15 -13.64
N PHE A 530 21.29 -17.59 -13.32
CA PHE A 530 20.85 -17.43 -11.93
C PHE A 530 20.45 -18.76 -11.27
N CYS A 531 19.81 -19.69 -11.99
CA CYS A 531 19.53 -21.03 -11.44
C CYS A 531 20.78 -21.94 -11.41
N ASP A 532 21.73 -21.79 -12.34
CA ASP A 532 22.94 -22.64 -12.40
C ASP A 532 23.99 -22.28 -11.32
N ASP A 533 24.06 -21.02 -10.88
CA ASP A 533 25.00 -20.56 -9.85
C ASP A 533 24.61 -21.00 -8.42
N GLU A 534 23.33 -21.31 -8.16
CA GLU A 534 22.93 -21.92 -6.87
C GLU A 534 23.22 -23.43 -6.81
N GLN A 535 23.15 -24.15 -7.93
CA GLN A 535 23.51 -25.57 -7.94
C GLN A 535 25.03 -25.81 -7.85
N SER A 536 25.85 -24.88 -8.34
CA SER A 536 27.31 -25.01 -8.30
C SER A 536 27.91 -24.74 -6.92
N LYS A 537 27.22 -23.97 -6.06
CA LYS A 537 27.66 -23.69 -4.67
C LYS A 537 27.32 -24.81 -3.67
N GLY A 538 26.54 -25.81 -4.09
CA GLY A 538 26.18 -26.99 -3.28
C GLY A 538 27.14 -28.19 -3.38
N ARG A 539 28.31 -28.05 -4.03
CA ARG A 539 29.32 -29.12 -4.10
C ARG A 539 30.73 -28.63 -3.82
N SER A 540 31.06 -28.49 -2.54
CA SER A 540 32.37 -28.93 -2.03
C SER A 540 32.19 -29.33 -0.56
N ILE A 541 32.60 -30.57 -0.27
CA ILE A 541 32.68 -31.19 1.06
C ILE A 541 33.65 -30.43 1.96
#